data_AF-A0A141RG30-F1
#
_entry.id   AF-A0A141RG30-F1
#
_cell.length_a   1.000
_cell.length_b   1.000
_cell.length_c   1.000
_cell.angle_alpha   90.00
_cell.angle_beta   90.00
_cell.angle_gamma   90.00
#
_symmetry.space_group_name_H-M   'P 1'
#
loop_
_entity.id
_entity.type
_entity.pdbx_description
1 polymer ?
#
loop_
_entity_poly.entity_id
_entity_poly.type
_entity_poly.pdbx_seq_one_letter_code
_entity_poly.pdbx_strand_id
1 'polypeptide(L)'
;MAARPRSHKISIPNLYCKLDKRTGKVYWQYKHPLSGRFHSLGTDENEAKQVATEANTIIAEQRTRQILSVNERLERMKGRRSDITVT
;
A
#
# COMPACT_ATOMS: atom_id res chain seq x y z
N MET A 1 28.56 -11.79 10.61
CA MET A 1 27.60 -12.12 9.53
C MET A 1 27.28 -10.82 8.79
N ALA A 2 27.77 -10.61 7.57
CA ALA A 2 27.36 -9.44 6.77
C ALA A 2 26.01 -9.72 6.10
N ALA A 3 25.09 -8.76 6.11
CA ALA A 3 23.82 -8.88 5.42
C ALA A 3 24.07 -9.03 3.91
N ARG A 4 23.56 -10.11 3.31
CA ARG A 4 23.65 -10.30 1.85
C ARG A 4 22.73 -9.29 1.16
N PRO A 5 23.20 -8.53 0.16
CA PRO A 5 22.35 -7.62 -0.59
C PRO A 5 21.17 -8.39 -1.19
N ARG A 6 19.96 -7.79 -1.15
CA ARG A 6 18.76 -8.40 -1.72
C ARG A 6 18.98 -8.67 -3.20
N SER A 7 18.81 -9.93 -3.62
CA SER A 7 19.05 -10.37 -5.00
C SER A 7 18.17 -9.68 -6.04
N HIS A 8 17.03 -9.11 -5.62
CA HIS A 8 16.11 -8.40 -6.50
C HIS A 8 15.90 -6.98 -5.96
N LYS A 9 16.49 -5.99 -6.64
CA LYS A 9 16.41 -4.57 -6.29
C LYS A 9 15.10 -3.97 -6.81
N ILE A 10 13.98 -4.43 -6.27
CA ILE A 10 12.66 -3.85 -6.55
C ILE A 10 12.55 -2.52 -5.79
N SER A 11 12.40 -1.43 -6.53
CA SER A 11 12.22 -0.08 -5.97
C SER A 11 10.76 0.24 -5.61
N ILE A 12 9.81 -0.50 -6.18
CA ILE A 12 8.38 -0.25 -6.01
C ILE A 12 7.93 -0.83 -4.67
N PRO A 13 7.30 -0.03 -3.79
CA PRO A 13 6.81 -0.54 -2.52
C PRO A 13 5.71 -1.57 -2.74
N ASN A 14 5.59 -2.51 -1.82
CA ASN A 14 4.55 -3.55 -1.81
C ASN A 14 4.62 -4.57 -2.97
N LEU A 15 5.57 -4.45 -3.90
CA LEU A 15 5.80 -5.42 -4.97
C LEU A 15 6.89 -6.43 -4.57
N TYR A 16 6.60 -7.71 -4.80
CA TYR A 16 7.48 -8.83 -4.50
C TYR A 16 7.63 -9.71 -5.74
N CYS A 17 8.83 -10.26 -5.93
CA CYS A 17 9.10 -11.28 -6.94
C CYS A 17 9.56 -12.58 -6.29
N LYS A 18 9.16 -13.70 -6.87
CA LYS A 18 9.58 -15.04 -6.49
C LYS A 18 10.13 -15.75 -7.72
N LEU A 19 11.42 -16.06 -7.70
CA LEU A 19 12.05 -16.89 -8.72
C LEU A 19 11.79 -18.37 -8.40
N ASP A 20 11.15 -19.09 -9.33
CA ASP A 20 11.13 -20.53 -9.31
C ASP A 20 12.45 -21.07 -9.89
N LYS A 21 13.28 -21.67 -9.04
CA LYS A 21 14.60 -22.21 -9.42
C LYS A 21 14.51 -23.39 -10.39
N ARG A 22 13.37 -24.10 -10.45
CA ARG A 22 13.21 -25.28 -11.32
C ARG A 22 12.91 -24.90 -12.76
N THR A 23 12.11 -23.86 -12.93
CA THR A 23 11.61 -23.42 -14.25
C THR A 23 12.25 -22.13 -14.74
N GLY A 24 12.96 -21.39 -13.87
CA GLY A 24 13.51 -20.07 -14.16
C GLY A 24 12.44 -18.97 -14.23
N LYS A 25 11.17 -19.28 -13.96
CA LYS A 25 10.07 -18.32 -14.04
C LYS A 25 10.06 -17.39 -12.83
N VAL A 26 9.84 -16.10 -13.09
CA VAL A 26 9.67 -15.08 -12.06
C VAL A 26 8.18 -14.82 -11.89
N TYR A 27 7.67 -15.05 -10.69
CA TYR A 27 6.29 -14.74 -10.32
C TYR A 27 6.22 -13.48 -9.49
N TRP A 28 5.32 -12.58 -9.86
CA TRP A 28 5.11 -11.30 -9.19
C TRP A 28 3.90 -11.36 -8.27
N GLN A 29 4.04 -10.75 -7.10
CA GLN A 29 2.98 -10.66 -6.10
C GLN A 29 2.96 -9.26 -5.49
N TYR A 30 1.76 -8.73 -5.29
CA TYR A 30 1.54 -7.47 -4.61
C TYR A 30 1.01 -7.72 -3.20
N LYS A 31 1.61 -7.10 -2.19
CA LYS A 31 1.13 -7.15 -0.81
C LYS A 31 0.24 -5.96 -0.54
N HIS A 32 -1.05 -6.18 -0.35
CA HIS A 32 -1.96 -5.09 -0.02
C HIS A 32 -1.63 -4.50 1.37
N PRO A 33 -1.36 -3.19 1.49
CA PRO A 33 -0.81 -2.59 2.72
C PRO A 33 -1.76 -2.59 3.92
N LEU A 34 -3.09 -2.59 3.70
CA LEU A 34 -4.07 -2.59 4.80
C LEU A 34 -4.41 -4.00 5.27
N SER A 35 -4.83 -4.88 4.36
CA SER A 35 -5.18 -6.28 4.65
C SER A 35 -3.98 -7.20 4.86
N GLY A 36 -2.78 -6.83 4.40
CA GLY A 36 -1.58 -7.67 4.45
C GLY A 36 -1.60 -8.88 3.51
N ARG A 37 -2.67 -9.06 2.72
CA ARG A 37 -2.85 -10.18 1.80
C ARG A 37 -1.98 -10.03 0.54
N PHE A 38 -1.50 -11.15 0.03
CA PHE A 38 -0.76 -11.21 -1.24
C PHE A 38 -1.72 -11.49 -2.40
N HIS A 39 -1.54 -10.72 -3.48
CA HIS A 39 -2.25 -10.86 -4.75
C HIS A 39 -1.25 -11.25 -5.84
N SER A 40 -1.54 -12.33 -6.56
CA SER A 40 -0.71 -12.80 -7.67
C SER A 40 -0.89 -11.88 -8.89
N LEU A 41 0.20 -11.34 -9.42
CA LEU A 41 0.21 -10.46 -10.61
C LEU A 41 0.68 -11.18 -11.88
N GLY A 42 1.06 -12.46 -11.79
CA GLY A 42 1.52 -13.24 -12.95
C GLY A 42 3.03 -13.23 -13.11
N THR A 43 3.51 -13.31 -14.35
CA THR A 43 4.95 -13.44 -14.69
C THR A 43 5.54 -12.23 -15.39
N ASP A 44 4.71 -11.34 -15.92
CA ASP A 44 5.14 -10.16 -16.66
C ASP A 44 5.62 -9.04 -15.73
N GLU A 45 6.91 -8.71 -15.85
CA GLU A 45 7.55 -7.72 -14.98
C GLU A 45 6.98 -6.31 -15.18
N ASN A 46 6.79 -5.89 -16.43
CA ASN A 46 6.34 -4.53 -16.75
C ASN A 46 4.90 -4.29 -16.26
N GLU A 47 4.01 -5.25 -16.53
CA GLU A 47 2.62 -5.20 -16.06
C GLU A 47 2.57 -5.21 -14.54
N ALA A 48 3.32 -6.09 -13.88
CA ALA A 48 3.34 -6.16 -12.43
C ALA A 48 3.85 -4.86 -11.78
N LYS A 49 4.86 -4.22 -12.36
CA LYS A 49 5.36 -2.91 -11.91
C LYS A 49 4.32 -1.81 -12.08
N GLN A 50 3.65 -1.78 -13.22
CA GLN A 50 2.62 -0.79 -13.52
C GLN A 50 1.44 -0.93 -12.55
N VAL A 51 0.90 -2.14 -12.42
CA VAL A 51 -0.22 -2.45 -11.53
C VAL A 51 0.14 -2.13 -10.07
N ALA A 52 1.33 -2.49 -9.61
CA ALA A 52 1.76 -2.16 -8.24
C ALA A 52 1.90 -0.65 -8.01
N THR A 53 2.40 0.09 -9.00
CA THR A 53 2.53 1.56 -8.91
C THR A 53 1.16 2.20 -8.82
N GLU A 54 0.23 1.81 -9.69
CA GLU A 54 -1.13 2.32 -9.72
C GLU A 54 -1.88 1.98 -8.42
N ALA A 55 -1.77 0.74 -7.95
CA ALA A 55 -2.39 0.31 -6.69
C ALA A 55 -1.88 1.14 -5.49
N ASN A 56 -0.58 1.43 -5.44
CA ASN A 56 -0.02 2.26 -4.38
C ASN A 56 -0.57 3.70 -4.45
N THR A 57 -0.68 4.28 -5.65
CA THR A 57 -1.26 5.62 -5.85
C THR A 57 -2.71 5.67 -5.38
N ILE A 58 -3.54 4.72 -5.80
CA ILE A 58 -4.96 4.65 -5.43
C ILE A 58 -5.11 4.53 -3.91
N ILE A 59 -4.33 3.66 -3.27
CA ILE A 59 -4.41 3.47 -1.81
C ILE A 59 -3.95 4.73 -1.06
N ALA A 60 -2.89 5.40 -1.52
CA ALA A 60 -2.42 6.64 -0.93
C ALA A 60 -3.48 7.74 -1.03
N GLU A 61 -4.14 7.85 -2.18
CA GLU A 61 -5.22 8.79 -2.41
C GLU A 61 -6.42 8.50 -1.50
N GLN A 62 -6.88 7.23 -1.45
CA GLN A 62 -7.98 6.81 -0.58
C GLN A 62 -7.67 7.10 0.89
N ARG A 63 -6.45 6.82 1.34
CA ARG A 63 -6.02 7.10 2.72
C ARG A 63 -6.04 8.59 3.02
N THR A 64 -5.59 9.42 2.09
CA THR A 64 -5.60 10.88 2.23
C THR A 64 -7.03 11.40 2.34
N ARG A 65 -7.93 10.95 1.46
CA ARG A 65 -9.36 11.31 1.50
C ARG A 65 -10.02 10.91 2.82
N GLN A 66 -9.72 9.70 3.32
CA GLN A 66 -10.24 9.23 4.61
C GLN A 66 -9.79 10.11 5.77
N ILE A 67 -8.50 10.48 5.82
CA ILE A 67 -7.96 11.34 6.89
C ILE A 67 -8.64 12.71 6.88
N LEU A 68 -8.78 13.33 5.70
CA LEU A 68 -9.43 14.63 5.56
C LEU A 68 -10.89 14.58 6.03
N SER A 69 -11.65 13.57 5.60
CA SER A 69 -13.05 13.38 6.02
C SER A 69 -13.19 13.18 7.53
N VAL A 70 -12.28 12.41 8.15
CA VAL A 70 -12.27 12.21 9.60
C VAL A 70 -11.97 13.52 10.34
N ASN A 71 -10.99 14.29 9.87
CA ASN A 71 -10.65 15.58 10.47
C ASN A 71 -11.83 16.56 10.41
N GLU A 72 -12.51 16.69 9.27
CA GLU A 72 -13.70 17.53 9.14
C GLU A 72 -14.81 17.11 10.13
N ARG A 73 -15.02 15.80 10.29
CA ARG A 73 -15.99 15.29 11.26
C ARG A 73 -15.60 15.61 12.70
N LEU A 74 -14.32 15.49 13.04
CA LEU A 74 -13.80 15.82 14.36
C LEU A 74 -13.95 17.31 14.68
N GLU A 75 -13.65 18.20 13.73
CA GLU A 75 -13.81 19.64 13.91
C GLU A 75 -15.28 20.04 14.10
N ARG A 76 -16.21 19.46 13.33
CA ARG A 76 -17.65 19.66 13.57
C ARG A 76 -18.10 19.18 14.95
N MET A 77 -17.53 18.09 15.46
CA MET A 77 -17.84 17.58 16.81
C MET A 77 -17.28 18.47 17.92
N LYS A 78 -16.09 19.05 17.73
CA LYS A 78 -15.49 19.99 18.70
C LYS A 78 -16.32 21.27 18.83
N GLY A 79 -16.73 21.89 17.72
CA GLY A 79 -17.57 23.10 17.74
C GLY A 79 -18.91 22.89 18.46
N ARG A 80 -19.52 21.71 18.31
CA ARG A 80 -20.76 21.35 19.00
C ARG A 80 -20.60 21.17 20.52
N ARG A 81 -19.38 20.86 20.98
CA ARG A 81 -19.09 20.61 22.41
C ARG A 81 -18.79 21.91 23.15
N SER A 82 -18.23 22.92 22.48
CA SER A 82 -18.10 24.27 23.04
C SER A 82 -19.46 24.91 23.31
N ASP A 83 -20.46 24.66 22.47
CA ASP A 83 -21.81 25.24 22.61
C ASP A 83 -22.61 24.68 23.81
N ILE A 84 -22.25 23.50 24.34
CA ILE A 84 -22.97 22.83 25.44
C ILE A 84 -22.43 23.26 26.83
N THR A 85 -21.30 23.96 26.88
CA THR A 85 -20.70 24.37 28.15
C THR A 85 -21.38 25.66 28.66
N VAL A 86 -22.47 25.51 29.41
CA VAL A 86 -23.11 26.61 30.16
C VAL A 86 -22.32 26.85 31.46
N THR A 87 -22.00 28.12 31.74
CA THR A 87 -21.34 28.59 32.97
C THR A 87 -22.37 28.90 34.05
#